data_AF-A0A397ULK6-F1
#
_entry.id   AF-A0A397ULK6-F1
#
_cell.length_a   1.000
_cell.length_b   1.000
_cell.length_c   1.000
_cell.angle_alpha   90.00
_cell.angle_beta   90.00
_cell.angle_gamma   90.00
#
_symmetry.space_group_name_H-M   'P 1'
#
loop_
_entity.id
_entity.type
_entity.pdbx_description
1 polymer ?
#
loop_
_entity_poly.entity_id
_entity_poly.type
_entity_poly.pdbx_seq_one_letter_code
_entity_poly.pdbx_strand_id
1 'polypeptide(L)'
;MAFEEYSGLQVLASSTYDDITLQLVKDNFESYYVKSMHTLEIFNVPDVNEILNLRNGSTVAPNCFILFRRQMQSCVSNIGLRIGRGALSKHISRIWKELGKTDPNLVYSFKDVANNVARNFNNKKLRFKMVESPYTE
;
A
#
# COMPACT_ATOMS: atom_id res chain seq x y z
N MET A 1 -5.64 -5.50 -32.99
CA MET A 1 -4.73 -6.46 -32.33
C MET A 1 -4.95 -6.32 -30.83
N ALA A 2 -5.78 -7.18 -30.26
CA ALA A 2 -6.06 -7.27 -28.83
C ALA A 2 -6.34 -8.74 -28.55
N PHE A 3 -5.94 -9.23 -27.37
CA PHE A 3 -5.83 -10.65 -26.97
C PHE A 3 -4.48 -11.31 -27.29
N GLU A 4 -3.38 -10.75 -26.79
CA GLU A 4 -2.32 -11.61 -26.25
C GLU A 4 -2.57 -11.77 -24.75
N GLU A 5 -3.15 -12.93 -24.45
CA GLU A 5 -2.98 -13.76 -23.27
C GLU A 5 -2.41 -13.10 -21.99
N TYR A 6 -3.27 -13.00 -20.98
CA TYR A 6 -2.86 -12.95 -19.57
C TYR A 6 -2.24 -14.30 -19.09
N SER A 7 -1.52 -15.01 -19.97
CA SER A 7 -0.80 -16.26 -19.69
C SER A 7 0.47 -15.95 -18.90
N GLY A 8 0.29 -15.64 -17.62
CA GLY A 8 1.41 -15.30 -16.73
C GLY A 8 1.01 -14.54 -15.48
N LEU A 9 -0.28 -14.24 -15.27
CA LEU A 9 -0.74 -13.62 -14.03
C LEU A 9 -1.11 -14.67 -13.00
N GLN A 10 -0.35 -14.73 -11.91
CA GLN A 10 -0.68 -15.48 -10.70
C GLN A 10 -1.58 -14.63 -9.81
N VAL A 11 -2.75 -15.17 -9.42
CA VAL A 11 -3.60 -14.53 -8.41
C VAL A 11 -3.00 -14.76 -7.03
N LEU A 12 -2.61 -13.68 -6.35
CA LEU A 12 -2.08 -13.73 -5.00
C LEU A 12 -3.18 -13.65 -3.94
N ALA A 13 -4.21 -12.84 -4.20
CA ALA A 13 -5.32 -12.63 -3.30
C ALA A 13 -6.54 -12.13 -4.07
N SER A 14 -7.73 -12.45 -3.59
CA SER A 14 -8.98 -12.07 -4.23
C SER A 14 -10.01 -11.65 -3.20
N SER A 15 -10.88 -10.72 -3.57
CA SER A 15 -12.03 -10.38 -2.75
C SER A 15 -13.21 -9.99 -3.60
N THR A 16 -14.32 -10.70 -3.41
CA THR A 16 -15.62 -10.39 -4.02
C THR A 16 -16.58 -9.84 -2.97
N TYR A 17 -17.20 -8.70 -3.28
CA TYR A 17 -18.17 -8.02 -2.43
C TYR A 17 -19.07 -7.13 -3.31
N ASP A 18 -20.38 -7.19 -3.09
CA ASP A 18 -21.41 -6.48 -3.88
C ASP A 18 -21.16 -6.58 -5.41
N ASP A 19 -20.96 -7.81 -5.90
CA ASP A 19 -20.67 -8.17 -7.31
C ASP A 19 -19.39 -7.59 -7.93
N ILE A 20 -18.58 -6.88 -7.14
CA ILE A 20 -17.28 -6.40 -7.55
C ILE A 20 -16.22 -7.39 -7.09
N THR A 21 -15.37 -7.83 -8.01
CA THR A 21 -14.21 -8.66 -7.68
C THR A 21 -12.94 -7.84 -7.89
N LEU A 22 -12.15 -7.73 -6.82
CA LEU A 22 -10.81 -7.16 -6.84
C LEU A 22 -9.80 -8.27 -6.60
N GLN A 23 -8.80 -8.34 -7.46
CA GLN A 23 -7.72 -9.31 -7.35
C GLN A 23 -6.38 -8.57 -7.27
N LEU A 24 -5.50 -9.02 -6.40
CA LEU A 24 -4.08 -8.68 -6.46
C LEU A 24 -3.39 -9.82 -7.20
N VAL A 25 -2.76 -9.48 -8.32
CA VAL A 25 -2.09 -10.43 -9.20
C VAL A 25 -0.63 -10.07 -9.34
N LYS A 26 0.18 -11.05 -9.73
CA LYS A 26 1.61 -10.93 -9.97
C LYS A 26 1.95 -11.53 -11.32
N ASP A 27 2.78 -10.86 -12.10
CA ASP A 27 3.28 -11.44 -13.36
C ASP A 27 4.57 -12.25 -13.17
N ASN A 28 5.04 -12.87 -14.25
CA ASN A 28 6.28 -13.63 -14.27
C ASN A 28 7.55 -12.78 -14.07
N PHE A 29 7.43 -11.44 -14.16
CA PHE A 29 8.52 -10.49 -13.94
C PHE A 29 8.49 -9.89 -12.53
N GLU A 30 7.76 -10.53 -11.60
CA GLU A 30 7.61 -10.10 -10.22
C GLU A 30 6.93 -8.72 -10.06
N SER A 31 6.22 -8.24 -11.09
CA SER A 31 5.45 -7.01 -11.03
C SER A 31 4.04 -7.28 -10.51
N TYR A 32 3.52 -6.38 -9.69
CA TYR A 32 2.22 -6.52 -9.04
C TYR A 32 1.17 -5.63 -9.71
N TYR A 33 -0.06 -6.12 -9.75
CA TYR A 33 -1.19 -5.39 -10.31
C TYR A 33 -2.47 -5.60 -9.53
N VAL A 34 -3.32 -4.57 -9.49
CA VAL A 34 -4.73 -4.72 -9.10
C VAL A 34 -5.55 -4.98 -10.35
N LYS A 35 -6.30 -6.07 -10.35
CA LYS A 35 -7.18 -6.47 -11.44
C LYS A 35 -8.65 -6.39 -11.02
N SER A 36 -9.49 -5.88 -11.90
CA SER A 36 -10.94 -6.02 -11.80
C SER A 36 -11.55 -6.15 -13.20
N MET A 37 -12.36 -7.20 -13.41
CA MET A 37 -12.90 -7.54 -14.72
C MET A 37 -11.79 -7.61 -15.79
N HIS A 38 -11.82 -6.70 -16.77
CA HIS A 38 -10.87 -6.59 -17.88
C HIS A 38 -9.84 -5.45 -17.70
N THR A 39 -9.85 -4.79 -16.55
CA THR A 39 -8.95 -3.67 -16.27
C THR A 39 -7.87 -4.08 -15.29
N LEU A 40 -6.66 -3.63 -15.56
CA LEU A 40 -5.46 -3.90 -14.79
C LEU A 40 -4.79 -2.56 -14.46
N GLU A 41 -4.31 -2.40 -13.23
CA GLU A 41 -3.57 -1.23 -12.81
C GLU A 41 -2.32 -1.65 -12.05
N ILE A 42 -1.19 -0.99 -12.34
CA ILE A 42 0.09 -1.29 -11.71
C ILE A 42 0.01 -0.99 -10.22
N PHE A 43 0.39 -1.98 -9.40
CA PHE A 43 0.45 -1.86 -7.97
C PHE A 43 1.90 -1.79 -7.51
N ASN A 44 2.32 -0.62 -7.04
CA ASN A 44 3.70 -0.42 -6.59
C ASN A 44 3.79 -0.25 -5.08
N VAL A 45 4.87 -0.78 -4.50
CA VAL A 45 5.29 -0.42 -3.15
C VAL A 45 5.84 1.01 -3.21
N PRO A 46 5.32 1.95 -2.40
CA PRO A 46 5.80 3.33 -2.42
C PRO A 46 7.23 3.44 -1.92
N ASP A 47 7.96 4.42 -2.44
CA ASP A 47 9.26 4.78 -1.88
C ASP A 47 9.12 5.58 -0.58
N VAL A 48 10.14 5.51 0.28
CA VAL A 48 10.20 6.26 1.54
C VAL A 48 10.03 7.76 1.30
N ASN A 49 10.62 8.31 0.23
CA ASN A 49 10.54 9.74 -0.08
C ASN A 49 9.13 10.16 -0.50
N GLU A 50 8.43 9.32 -1.28
CA GLU A 50 7.03 9.57 -1.65
C GLU A 50 6.16 9.71 -0.40
N ILE A 51 6.33 8.80 0.57
CA ILE A 51 5.57 8.83 1.81
C ILE A 51 5.92 10.04 2.68
N LEU A 52 7.19 10.42 2.74
CA LEU A 52 7.63 11.59 3.50
C LEU A 52 7.14 12.91 2.88
N ASN A 53 7.08 13.01 1.55
CA ASN A 53 6.68 14.22 0.83
C ASN A 53 5.16 14.44 0.82
N LEU A 54 4.36 13.37 0.93
CA LEU A 54 2.90 13.45 0.91
C LEU A 54 2.29 13.98 2.23
N ARG A 55 3.11 14.40 3.19
CA ARG A 55 2.66 14.57 4.57
C ARG A 55 2.36 16.03 4.91
N ASN A 56 1.07 16.36 4.91
CA ASN A 56 0.52 17.64 5.38
C ASN A 56 0.48 17.73 6.92
N GLY A 57 1.64 17.71 7.59
CA GLY A 57 1.71 18.01 9.04
C GLY A 57 1.26 16.91 10.01
N SER A 58 1.02 15.67 9.54
CA SER A 58 0.76 14.54 10.45
C SER A 58 1.95 14.27 11.38
N THR A 59 1.67 13.86 12.63
CA THR A 59 2.67 13.58 13.68
C THR A 59 2.89 12.09 13.96
N VAL A 60 2.10 11.19 13.37
CA VAL A 60 2.22 9.73 13.54
C VAL A 60 2.62 9.02 12.23
N ALA A 61 3.72 8.27 12.25
CA ALA A 61 4.19 7.52 11.07
C ALA A 61 3.14 6.46 10.67
N PRO A 62 2.81 6.34 9.36
CA PRO A 62 1.84 5.33 8.91
C PRO A 62 2.39 3.92 9.11
N ASN A 63 1.53 3.00 9.54
CA ASN A 63 1.89 1.58 9.58
C ASN A 63 1.83 0.96 8.16
N CYS A 64 2.42 -0.22 8.00
CA CYS A 64 2.49 -0.92 6.71
C CYS A 64 1.11 -1.17 6.07
N PHE A 65 0.09 -1.49 6.86
CA PHE A 65 -1.27 -1.68 6.35
C PHE A 65 -1.87 -0.38 5.80
N ILE A 66 -1.59 0.77 6.42
CA ILE A 66 -2.03 2.08 5.92
C ILE A 66 -1.36 2.40 4.57
N LEU A 67 -0.07 2.09 4.42
CA LEU A 67 0.64 2.25 3.14
C LEU A 67 0.03 1.38 2.04
N PHE A 68 -0.19 0.10 2.34
CA PHE A 68 -0.85 -0.84 1.42
C PHE A 68 -2.25 -0.36 1.03
N ARG A 69 -3.07 0.02 2.02
CA ARG A 69 -4.43 0.52 1.81
C ARG A 69 -4.43 1.72 0.86
N ARG A 70 -3.49 2.65 1.03
CA ARG A 70 -3.39 3.83 0.17
C ARG A 70 -3.11 3.46 -1.28
N GLN A 71 -2.20 2.52 -1.53
CA GLN A 71 -1.91 2.08 -2.89
C GLN A 71 -3.08 1.35 -3.53
N MET A 72 -3.76 0.48 -2.78
CA MET A 72 -4.99 -0.17 -3.26
C MET A 72 -6.07 0.86 -3.61
N GLN A 73 -6.25 1.89 -2.78
CA GLN A 73 -7.21 2.97 -3.05
C GLN A 73 -6.86 3.74 -4.32
N SER A 74 -5.57 4.05 -4.52
CA SER A 74 -5.10 4.69 -5.75
C SER A 74 -5.39 3.82 -6.97
N CYS A 75 -5.07 2.53 -6.90
CA CYS A 75 -5.31 1.61 -8.01
C CYS A 75 -6.81 1.50 -8.35
N VAL A 76 -7.67 1.34 -7.34
CA VAL A 76 -9.13 1.27 -7.53
C VAL A 76 -9.67 2.56 -8.15
N SER A 77 -9.14 3.72 -7.76
CA SER A 77 -9.49 5.01 -8.34
C SER A 77 -9.05 5.11 -9.81
N ASN A 78 -7.85 4.66 -10.15
CA ASN A 78 -7.29 4.70 -11.50
C ASN A 78 -8.03 3.75 -12.45
N ILE A 79 -8.46 2.58 -11.95
CA ILE A 79 -9.36 1.66 -12.68
C ILE A 79 -10.74 2.30 -12.94
N GLY A 80 -11.10 3.35 -12.20
CA GLY A 80 -12.39 4.03 -12.32
C GLY A 80 -13.53 3.34 -11.58
N LEU A 81 -13.24 2.43 -10.65
CA LEU A 81 -14.26 1.72 -9.88
C LEU A 81 -14.86 2.62 -8.82
N ARG A 82 -16.18 2.82 -8.89
CA ARG A 82 -16.95 3.57 -7.90
C ARG A 82 -17.41 2.66 -6.76
N ILE A 83 -16.47 2.26 -5.92
CA ILE A 83 -16.73 1.42 -4.74
C ILE A 83 -16.98 2.29 -3.52
N GLY A 84 -18.06 2.03 -2.77
CA GLY A 84 -18.31 2.70 -1.50
C GLY A 84 -17.16 2.48 -0.50
N ARG A 85 -16.85 3.49 0.31
CA ARG A 85 -15.70 3.45 1.26
C ARG A 85 -15.70 2.20 2.17
N GLY A 86 -16.88 1.79 2.64
CA GLY A 86 -17.05 0.61 3.49
C GLY A 86 -16.72 -0.69 2.75
N ALA A 87 -17.26 -0.87 1.54
CA ALA A 87 -16.98 -2.02 0.68
C ALA A 87 -15.50 -2.09 0.29
N LEU A 88 -14.90 -0.96 -0.12
CA LEU A 88 -13.48 -0.88 -0.45
C LEU A 88 -12.60 -1.27 0.75
N SER A 89 -12.94 -0.82 1.95
CA SER A 89 -12.22 -1.21 3.16
C SER A 89 -12.30 -2.72 3.41
N LYS A 90 -13.45 -3.36 3.16
CA LYS A 90 -13.60 -4.82 3.28
C LYS A 90 -12.75 -5.57 2.25
N HIS A 91 -12.71 -5.10 1.00
CA HIS A 91 -11.84 -5.68 -0.02
C HIS A 91 -10.37 -5.64 0.39
N ILE A 92 -9.87 -4.45 0.73
CA ILE A 92 -8.48 -4.23 1.10
C ILE A 92 -8.09 -5.10 2.31
N SER A 93 -8.94 -5.16 3.34
CA SER A 93 -8.67 -5.98 4.52
C SER A 93 -8.64 -7.48 4.22
N ARG A 94 -9.50 -7.98 3.31
CA ARG A 94 -9.47 -9.39 2.90
C ARG A 94 -8.21 -9.71 2.10
N ILE A 95 -7.91 -8.89 1.10
CA ILE A 95 -6.72 -9.05 0.25
C ILE A 95 -5.45 -9.03 1.11
N TRP A 96 -5.33 -8.08 2.05
CA TRP A 96 -4.17 -8.01 2.94
C TRP A 96 -3.99 -9.26 3.81
N LYS A 97 -5.09 -9.84 4.32
CA LYS A 97 -5.03 -11.06 5.14
C LYS A 97 -4.60 -12.28 4.32
N GLU A 98 -5.03 -12.38 3.07
CA GLU A 98 -4.62 -13.44 2.16
C GLU A 98 -3.17 -13.28 1.73
N LEU A 99 -2.76 -12.05 1.42
CA LEU A 99 -1.41 -11.74 0.98
C LEU A 99 -0.33 -12.17 1.98
N GLY A 100 -0.61 -12.05 3.28
CA GLY A 100 0.30 -12.53 4.33
C GLY A 100 0.59 -14.04 4.28
N LYS A 101 -0.22 -14.81 3.55
CA LYS A 101 -0.03 -16.25 3.34
C LYS A 101 0.56 -16.57 1.96
N THR A 102 0.16 -15.83 0.94
CA THR A 102 0.47 -16.14 -0.46
C THR A 102 1.74 -15.46 -0.98
N ASP A 103 2.02 -14.23 -0.54
CA ASP A 103 3.27 -13.54 -0.83
C ASP A 103 3.75 -12.70 0.37
N PRO A 104 4.38 -13.35 1.36
CA PRO A 104 4.93 -12.65 2.53
C PRO A 104 5.95 -11.59 2.17
N ASN A 105 6.69 -11.74 1.06
CA ASN A 105 7.75 -10.81 0.64
C ASN A 105 7.18 -9.43 0.35
N LEU A 106 6.03 -9.36 -0.34
CA LEU A 106 5.35 -8.08 -0.57
C LEU A 106 4.97 -7.41 0.75
N VAL A 107 4.45 -8.18 1.73
CA VAL A 107 4.14 -7.66 3.07
C VAL A 107 5.39 -7.15 3.78
N TYR A 108 6.53 -7.85 3.64
CA TYR A 108 7.81 -7.40 4.19
C TYR A 108 8.28 -6.09 3.54
N SER A 109 8.14 -5.91 2.23
CA SER A 109 8.49 -4.65 1.56
C SER A 109 7.69 -3.47 2.12
N PHE A 110 6.38 -3.63 2.35
CA PHE A 110 5.59 -2.58 3.02
C PHE A 110 6.01 -2.33 4.48
N LYS A 111 6.42 -3.38 5.21
CA LYS A 111 6.95 -3.24 6.57
C LYS A 111 8.28 -2.49 6.57
N ASP A 112 9.18 -2.80 5.65
CA ASP A 112 10.47 -2.13 5.53
C ASP A 112 10.29 -0.63 5.26
N VAL A 113 9.44 -0.27 4.29
CA VAL A 113 9.11 1.14 4.01
C VAL A 113 8.52 1.81 5.24
N ALA A 114 7.55 1.20 5.91
CA ALA A 114 6.95 1.77 7.12
C ALA A 114 7.97 1.98 8.24
N ASN A 115 8.88 1.02 8.45
CA ASN A 115 9.95 1.12 9.44
C ASN A 115 10.95 2.22 9.10
N ASN A 116 11.35 2.33 7.84
CA ASN A 116 12.24 3.39 7.37
C ASN A 116 11.62 4.78 7.52
N VAL A 117 10.33 4.92 7.19
CA VAL A 117 9.56 6.15 7.42
C VAL A 117 9.51 6.49 8.92
N ALA A 118 9.22 5.51 9.78
CA ALA A 118 9.17 5.69 11.23
C ALA A 118 10.55 6.09 11.81
N ARG A 119 11.62 5.46 11.35
CA ARG A 119 13.00 5.79 11.74
C ARG A 119 13.36 7.23 11.35
N ASN A 120 13.06 7.63 10.11
CA ASN A 120 13.25 8.99 9.64
C ASN A 120 12.44 10.00 10.46
N PHE A 121 11.22 9.65 10.86
CA PHE A 121 10.39 10.49 11.71
C PHE A 121 10.98 10.68 13.11
N ASN A 122 11.41 9.58 13.75
CA ASN A 122 12.01 9.63 15.07
C ASN A 122 13.35 10.39 15.06
N ASN A 123 14.17 10.20 14.02
CA ASN A 123 15.42 10.95 13.85
C ASN A 123 15.17 12.46 13.68
N LYS A 124 14.14 12.86 12.92
CA LYS A 124 13.73 14.27 12.81
C LYS A 124 13.20 14.81 14.15
N LYS A 125 12.36 14.05 14.86
CA LYS A 125 11.81 14.43 16.18
C LYS A 125 12.91 14.57 17.26
N LEU A 126 13.93 13.72 17.23
CA LEU A 126 15.11 13.82 18.10
C LEU A 126 15.89 15.12 17.86
N ARG A 127 15.98 15.60 16.61
CA ARG A 127 16.63 16.88 16.30
C ARG A 127 15.88 18.11 16.84
N PHE A 128 14.56 18.03 17.04
CA PHE A 128 13.76 19.11 17.61
C PHE A 128 13.66 19.08 19.14
N LYS A 129 14.16 18.04 19.82
CA LYS A 129 14.41 18.10 21.26
C LYS A 129 15.72 18.84 21.49
N MET A 130 15.72 20.16 21.26
CA MET A 130 16.74 21.01 21.85
C MET A 130 16.58 20.89 23.36
N VAL A 131 17.67 20.48 24.00
CA VAL A 131 17.86 20.49 25.45
C VAL A 131 17.63 21.94 25.91
N GLU A 132 16.49 22.22 26.55
CA GLU A 132 16.40 23.40 27.40
C GLU A 132 17.40 23.17 28.54
N SER A 133 18.58 23.77 28.38
CA SER A 133 19.53 23.89 29.46
C SER A 133 18.85 24.73 30.54
N PRO A 134 18.68 24.24 31.77
CA PRO A 134 18.26 25.11 32.86
C PRO A 134 19.41 26.10 33.04
N TYR A 135 19.14 27.37 32.74
CA TYR A 135 20.00 28.47 33.13
C TYR A 135 20.08 28.45 34.66
N THR A 136 21.27 28.18 35.18
CA THR A 136 21.66 28.49 36.56
C THR A 136 21.74 29.99 36.72
N GLU A 137 20.90 30.55 37.59
CA GLU A 137 21.17 31.77 38.35
C GLU A 137 21.43 31.39 39.81
#